data_AF-A0A6A2FDH1-F1
#
_entry.id   AF-A0A6A2FDH1-F1
#
_cell.length_a   1.000
_cell.length_b   1.000
_cell.length_c   1.000
_cell.angle_alpha   90.00
_cell.angle_beta   90.00
_cell.angle_gamma   90.00
#
_symmetry.space_group_name_H-M   'P 1'
#
loop_
_entity.id
_entity.type
_entity.pdbx_description
1 polymer ?
#
loop_
_entity_poly.entity_id
_entity_poly.type
_entity_poly.pdbx_seq_one_letter_code
_entity_poly.pdbx_strand_id
1 'polypeptide(L)'
;MELTTEQIAFIRNDIAQRGITMPALADSLVDHICCAIETGTETDFTIAYRNAIVAFGENGLHETQQKTFFLLTYKKVIFMKATMYLLAYIAVFLCSTGLLFKMQHWPGASIMFVLGIVILNLGFLPLFFYDKYKRSLA
;
A
#
# COMPACT_ATOMS: atom_id res chain seq x y z
N MET A 1 -10.09 1.23 -34.45
CA MET A 1 -9.13 0.45 -35.26
C MET A 1 -8.81 -0.82 -34.50
N GLU A 2 -8.70 -2.00 -35.11
CA GLU A 2 -8.23 -3.20 -34.40
C GLU A 2 -6.70 -3.32 -34.56
N LEU A 3 -5.99 -3.50 -33.44
CA LEU A 3 -4.54 -3.63 -33.42
C LEU A 3 -4.10 -5.04 -33.83
N THR A 4 -3.09 -5.14 -34.68
CA THR A 4 -2.49 -6.44 -35.02
C THR A 4 -1.58 -6.94 -33.89
N THR A 5 -1.39 -8.25 -33.81
CA THR A 5 -0.50 -8.87 -32.80
C THR A 5 0.94 -8.35 -32.90
N GLU A 6 1.39 -7.97 -34.10
CA GLU A 6 2.70 -7.34 -34.31
C GLU A 6 2.80 -5.93 -33.71
N GLN A 7 1.74 -5.13 -33.82
CA GLN A 7 1.68 -3.78 -33.23
C GLN A 7 1.66 -3.84 -31.70
N ILE A 8 0.95 -4.81 -31.12
CA ILE A 8 0.92 -5.04 -29.67
C ILE A 8 2.32 -5.48 -29.17
N ALA A 9 2.99 -6.37 -29.91
CA ALA A 9 4.35 -6.80 -29.59
C ALA A 9 5.35 -5.63 -29.66
N PHE A 10 5.21 -4.73 -30.64
CA PHE A 10 5.99 -3.51 -30.75
C PHE A 10 5.82 -2.61 -29.50
N ILE A 11 4.57 -2.34 -29.10
CA ILE A 11 4.25 -1.51 -27.92
C ILE A 11 4.88 -2.12 -26.66
N ARG A 12 4.75 -3.44 -26.48
CA ARG A 12 5.30 -4.15 -25.33
C ARG A 12 6.83 -4.05 -25.24
N ASN A 13 7.50 -4.16 -26.38
CA ASN A 13 8.97 -4.11 -26.43
C ASN A 13 9.48 -2.68 -26.21
N ASP A 14 8.81 -1.67 -26.76
CA ASP A 14 9.14 -0.26 -26.55
C ASP A 14 9.00 0.14 -25.07
N ILE A 15 7.92 -0.28 -24.40
CA ILE A 15 7.69 -0.04 -22.97
C ILE A 15 8.78 -0.71 -22.10
N ALA A 16 9.20 -1.92 -22.46
CA ALA A 16 10.27 -2.62 -21.76
C ALA A 16 11.62 -1.89 -21.91
N GLN A 17 11.91 -1.36 -23.11
CA GLN A 17 13.13 -0.58 -23.38
C GLN A 17 13.17 0.75 -22.61
N ARG A 18 12.01 1.34 -22.27
CA ARG A 18 11.92 2.55 -21.44
C ARG A 18 12.13 2.34 -19.94
N GLY A 19 12.46 1.11 -19.51
CA GLY A 19 12.86 0.81 -18.13
C GLY A 19 11.72 0.38 -17.20
N ILE A 20 10.55 0.04 -17.73
CA ILE A 20 9.44 -0.52 -16.93
C ILE A 20 9.71 -2.00 -16.67
N THR A 21 10.37 -2.29 -15.54
CA THR A 21 10.81 -3.64 -15.15
C THR A 21 9.74 -4.46 -14.43
N MET A 22 8.66 -3.82 -13.95
CA MET A 22 7.56 -4.48 -13.25
C MET A 22 6.55 -5.10 -14.24
N PRO A 23 6.39 -6.44 -14.31
CA PRO A 23 5.55 -7.10 -15.32
C PRO A 23 4.07 -6.68 -15.24
N ALA A 24 3.52 -6.61 -14.03
CA ALA A 24 2.13 -6.24 -13.81
C ALA A 24 1.82 -4.79 -14.25
N LEU A 25 2.81 -3.91 -14.15
CA LEU A 25 2.68 -2.54 -14.63
C LEU A 25 2.79 -2.51 -16.16
N ALA A 26 3.78 -3.20 -16.73
CA ALA A 26 3.95 -3.28 -18.18
C ALA A 26 2.68 -3.77 -18.89
N ASP A 27 2.05 -4.84 -18.39
CA ASP A 27 0.81 -5.38 -18.98
C ASP A 27 -0.36 -4.40 -18.86
N SER A 28 -0.54 -3.74 -17.71
CA SER A 28 -1.58 -2.71 -17.54
C SER A 28 -1.37 -1.50 -18.46
N LEU A 29 -0.11 -1.16 -18.77
CA LEU A 29 0.23 -0.03 -19.63
C LEU A 29 0.02 -0.36 -21.11
N VAL A 30 0.40 -1.57 -21.53
CA VAL A 30 0.09 -2.07 -22.87
C VAL A 30 -1.41 -2.02 -23.11
N ASP A 31 -2.22 -2.52 -22.17
CA ASP A 31 -3.68 -2.53 -22.29
C ASP A 31 -4.25 -1.10 -22.43
N HIS A 32 -3.76 -0.17 -21.63
CA HIS A 32 -4.25 1.21 -21.68
C HIS A 32 -3.85 1.95 -22.96
N ILE A 33 -2.63 1.73 -23.46
CA ILE A 33 -2.15 2.29 -24.74
C ILE A 33 -2.90 1.66 -25.92
N CYS A 34 -3.15 0.35 -25.89
CA CYS A 34 -3.95 -0.33 -26.91
C CYS A 34 -5.35 0.27 -26.96
N CYS A 35 -6.05 0.37 -25.82
CA CYS A 35 -7.39 0.95 -25.75
C CYS A 35 -7.43 2.40 -26.28
N ALA A 36 -6.43 3.22 -25.96
CA ALA A 36 -6.32 4.60 -26.43
C ALA A 36 -6.13 4.70 -27.97
N ILE A 37 -5.39 3.77 -28.57
CA ILE A 37 -5.21 3.70 -30.02
C ILE A 37 -6.50 3.19 -30.70
N GLU A 38 -7.19 2.23 -30.09
CA GLU A 38 -8.43 1.66 -30.64
C GLU A 38 -9.59 2.65 -30.65
N THR A 39 -9.68 3.51 -29.62
CA THR A 39 -10.69 4.58 -29.47
C THR A 39 -10.33 5.89 -30.17
N GLY A 40 -9.09 6.05 -30.62
CA GLY A 40 -8.64 7.23 -31.36
C GLY A 40 -9.33 7.36 -32.73
N THR A 41 -9.48 8.61 -33.18
CA THR A 41 -10.02 8.93 -34.52
C THR A 41 -8.98 8.80 -35.64
N GLU A 42 -7.72 8.54 -35.28
CA GLU A 42 -6.59 8.48 -36.21
C GLU A 42 -6.55 7.13 -36.94
N THR A 43 -6.33 7.16 -38.26
CA THR A 43 -6.25 5.96 -39.11
C THR A 43 -4.84 5.39 -39.21
N ASP A 44 -3.82 6.20 -38.94
CA ASP A 44 -2.42 5.77 -38.95
C ASP A 44 -1.97 5.38 -37.54
N PHE A 45 -1.54 4.12 -37.39
CA PHE A 45 -1.00 3.56 -36.15
C PHE A 45 0.13 4.42 -35.57
N THR A 46 1.00 4.97 -36.42
CA THR A 46 2.18 5.74 -35.98
C THR A 46 1.77 7.04 -35.31
N ILE A 47 0.75 7.70 -35.86
CA ILE A 47 0.19 8.96 -35.35
C ILE A 47 -0.62 8.67 -34.08
N ALA A 48 -1.47 7.63 -34.11
CA ALA A 48 -2.24 7.19 -32.96
C ALA A 48 -1.35 6.81 -31.77
N TYR A 49 -0.28 6.04 -32.03
CA TYR A 49 0.69 5.62 -31.02
C TYR A 49 1.47 6.81 -30.44
N ARG A 50 1.93 7.73 -31.28
CA ARG A 50 2.60 8.96 -30.82
C ARG A 50 1.69 9.77 -29.90
N ASN A 51 0.43 9.95 -30.28
CA ASN A 51 -0.56 10.68 -29.48
C ASN A 51 -0.87 9.96 -28.17
N ALA A 52 -1.00 8.63 -28.19
CA ALA A 52 -1.21 7.82 -26.99
C ALA A 52 -0.03 7.90 -26.02
N ILE A 53 1.21 7.86 -26.51
CA ILE A 53 2.43 7.98 -25.69
C ILE A 53 2.58 9.39 -25.11
N VAL A 54 2.22 10.45 -25.85
CA VAL A 54 2.24 11.83 -25.35
C VAL A 54 1.17 12.04 -24.27
N ALA A 55 -0.06 11.60 -24.53
CA ALA A 55 -1.15 11.66 -23.55
C ALA A 55 -0.82 10.88 -22.26
N PHE A 56 -0.11 9.76 -22.41
CA PHE A 56 0.37 8.96 -21.30
C PHE A 56 1.56 9.60 -20.55
N GLY A 57 2.49 10.24 -21.27
CA GLY A 57 3.71 10.81 -20.73
C GLY A 57 3.52 12.04 -19.84
N GLU A 58 2.41 12.78 -20.02
CA GLU A 58 2.13 13.99 -19.24
C GLU A 58 1.44 13.68 -17.90
N ASN A 59 0.57 12.67 -17.83
CA ASN A 59 -0.24 12.38 -16.62
C ASN A 59 -0.33 10.90 -16.19
N GLY A 60 -0.02 9.92 -17.05
CA GLY A 60 -0.39 8.51 -16.83
C GLY A 60 0.48 7.73 -15.82
N LEU A 61 1.79 7.94 -15.84
CA LEU A 61 2.73 7.24 -14.94
C LEU A 61 2.61 7.74 -13.50
N HIS A 62 2.54 9.07 -13.34
CA HIS A 62 2.55 9.69 -12.01
C HIS A 62 1.23 9.43 -11.26
N GLU A 63 0.09 9.50 -11.93
CA GLU A 63 -1.22 9.31 -11.30
C GLU A 63 -1.44 7.84 -10.87
N THR A 64 -1.03 6.89 -11.72
CA THR A 64 -1.16 5.45 -11.43
C THR A 64 -0.20 5.01 -10.33
N GLN A 65 1.06 5.47 -10.36
CA GLN A 65 2.01 5.14 -9.32
C GLN A 65 1.66 5.79 -7.99
N GLN A 66 1.16 7.03 -7.96
CA GLN A 66 0.79 7.68 -6.70
C GLN A 66 -0.36 6.96 -6.01
N LYS A 67 -1.40 6.54 -6.74
CA LYS A 67 -2.50 5.76 -6.14
C LYS A 67 -1.99 4.44 -5.55
N THR A 68 -1.11 3.72 -6.25
CA THR A 68 -0.57 2.44 -5.77
C THR A 68 0.42 2.63 -4.61
N PHE A 69 1.38 3.55 -4.70
CA PHE A 69 2.34 3.81 -3.61
C PHE A 69 1.66 4.35 -2.36
N PHE A 70 0.68 5.25 -2.53
CA PHE A 70 -0.12 5.76 -1.43
C PHE A 70 -0.86 4.62 -0.75
N LEU A 71 -1.58 3.78 -1.49
CA LEU A 71 -2.35 2.67 -0.89
C LEU A 71 -1.46 1.60 -0.25
N LEU A 72 -0.33 1.23 -0.88
CA LEU A 72 0.62 0.26 -0.33
C LEU A 72 1.27 0.75 0.97
N THR A 73 1.63 2.04 1.03
CA THR A 73 2.24 2.64 2.22
C THR A 73 1.20 2.94 3.30
N TYR A 74 0.07 3.51 2.91
CA TYR A 74 -1.03 3.90 3.80
C TYR A 74 -1.65 2.69 4.49
N LYS A 75 -1.95 1.60 3.77
CA LYS A 75 -2.53 0.39 4.36
C LYS A 75 -1.62 -0.22 5.44
N LYS A 76 -0.30 -0.26 5.19
CA LYS A 76 0.69 -0.75 6.16
C LYS A 76 0.76 0.13 7.40
N VAL A 77 0.77 1.46 7.21
CA VAL A 77 0.84 2.42 8.32
C VAL A 77 -0.45 2.41 9.15
N ILE A 78 -1.63 2.34 8.52
CA ILE A 78 -2.90 2.21 9.23
C ILE A 78 -2.94 0.94 10.04
N PHE A 79 -2.60 -0.21 9.44
CA PHE A 79 -2.65 -1.49 10.12
C PHE A 79 -1.72 -1.51 11.35
N MET A 80 -0.53 -0.94 11.23
CA MET A 80 0.40 -0.79 12.35
C MET A 80 -0.15 0.13 13.45
N LYS A 81 -0.78 1.26 13.09
CA LYS A 81 -1.41 2.15 14.08
C LYS A 81 -2.61 1.50 14.75
N ALA A 82 -3.47 0.82 13.99
CA ALA A 82 -4.66 0.14 14.50
C ALA A 82 -4.28 -0.97 15.49
N THR A 83 -3.28 -1.78 15.17
CA THR A 83 -2.77 -2.83 16.07
C THR A 83 -2.15 -2.24 17.34
N MET A 84 -1.39 -1.15 17.22
CA MET A 84 -0.84 -0.42 18.37
C MET A 84 -1.95 0.11 19.31
N TYR A 85 -2.99 0.77 18.78
CA TYR A 85 -4.10 1.27 19.59
C TYR A 85 -4.92 0.13 20.23
N LEU A 86 -5.13 -0.96 19.51
CA LEU A 86 -5.82 -2.14 20.04
C LEU A 86 -5.06 -2.77 21.22
N LEU A 87 -3.75 -2.96 21.08
CA LEU A 87 -2.89 -3.47 22.15
C LEU A 87 -2.87 -2.56 23.37
N ALA A 88 -2.81 -1.23 23.16
CA ALA A 88 -2.89 -0.25 24.24
C ALA A 88 -4.22 -0.34 24.99
N TYR A 89 -5.34 -0.42 24.25
CA TYR A 89 -6.67 -0.56 24.84
C TYR A 89 -6.78 -1.84 25.69
N ILE A 90 -6.35 -2.97 25.15
CA ILE A 90 -6.35 -4.26 25.86
C ILE A 90 -5.48 -4.18 27.12
N ALA A 91 -4.28 -3.61 27.03
CA ALA A 91 -3.38 -3.47 28.18
C ALA A 91 -3.98 -2.60 29.30
N VAL A 92 -4.56 -1.44 28.95
CA VAL A 92 -5.22 -0.55 29.92
C VAL A 92 -6.43 -1.23 30.54
N PHE A 93 -7.24 -1.94 29.74
CA PHE A 93 -8.39 -2.69 30.21
C PHE A 93 -8.02 -3.83 31.17
N LEU A 94 -6.97 -4.59 30.86
CA LEU A 94 -6.46 -5.65 31.74
C LEU A 94 -5.88 -5.08 33.04
N CYS A 95 -5.13 -3.98 32.96
CA CYS A 95 -4.60 -3.31 34.15
C CYS A 95 -5.71 -2.77 35.04
N SER A 96 -6.71 -2.08 34.48
CA SER A 96 -7.83 -1.52 35.25
C SER A 96 -8.68 -2.61 35.88
N THR A 97 -8.97 -3.68 35.14
CA THR A 97 -9.73 -4.84 35.65
C THR A 97 -8.94 -5.60 36.71
N GLY A 98 -7.62 -5.79 36.51
CA GLY A 98 -6.75 -6.41 37.50
C GLY A 98 -6.66 -5.61 38.81
N LEU A 99 -6.62 -4.28 38.72
CA LEU A 99 -6.71 -3.37 39.88
C LEU A 99 -8.05 -3.53 40.62
N LEU A 100 -9.17 -3.58 39.90
CA LEU A 100 -10.49 -3.80 40.48
C LEU A 100 -10.58 -5.17 41.19
N PHE A 101 -10.06 -6.22 40.56
CA PHE A 101 -10.03 -7.56 41.16
C PHE A 101 -9.18 -7.59 42.43
N LYS A 102 -8.09 -6.82 42.46
CA LYS A 102 -7.24 -6.67 43.65
C LYS A 102 -7.99 -5.97 44.79
N MET A 103 -8.78 -4.94 44.48
CA MET A 103 -9.63 -4.27 45.47
C MET A 103 -10.72 -5.21 46.01
N GLN A 104 -11.34 -5.99 45.12
CA GLN A 104 -12.41 -6.92 45.47
C GLN A 104 -11.90 -8.26 46.06
N HIS A 105 -10.58 -8.41 46.24
CA HIS A 105 -9.92 -9.63 46.74
C HIS A 105 -10.25 -10.89 45.90
N TRP A 106 -10.61 -10.70 44.63
CA TRP A 106 -10.93 -11.81 43.74
C TRP A 106 -9.68 -12.56 43.28
N PRO A 107 -9.73 -13.90 43.17
CA PRO A 107 -8.61 -14.70 42.71
C PRO A 107 -8.26 -14.32 41.26
N GLY A 108 -6.96 -14.30 40.94
CA GLY A 108 -6.47 -14.02 39.58
C GLY A 108 -6.14 -12.54 39.29
N ALA A 109 -6.36 -11.62 40.23
CA ALA A 109 -6.03 -10.19 40.08
C ALA A 109 -4.58 -9.93 39.63
N SER A 110 -3.62 -10.60 40.29
CA SER A 110 -2.19 -10.46 40.01
C SER A 110 -1.83 -10.91 38.60
N ILE A 111 -2.46 -11.99 38.12
CA ILE A 111 -2.18 -12.56 36.80
C ILE A 111 -2.69 -11.63 35.71
N MET A 112 -3.92 -11.10 35.83
CA MET A 112 -4.46 -10.13 34.87
C MET A 112 -3.63 -8.84 34.82
N PHE A 113 -3.18 -8.36 35.98
CA PHE A 113 -2.37 -7.15 36.07
C PHE A 113 -0.98 -7.34 35.43
N VAL A 114 -0.30 -8.46 35.72
CA VAL A 114 0.99 -8.78 35.11
C VAL A 114 0.85 -8.95 33.60
N LEU A 115 -0.21 -9.63 33.12
CA LEU A 115 -0.47 -9.75 31.69
C LEU A 115 -0.67 -8.39 31.00
N GLY A 116 -1.43 -7.47 31.63
CA GLY A 116 -1.58 -6.11 31.12
C GLY A 116 -0.25 -5.36 30.98
N ILE A 117 0.62 -5.48 32.00
CA ILE A 117 1.97 -4.88 31.98
C ILE A 117 2.85 -5.51 30.89
N VAL A 118 2.79 -6.83 30.72
CA VAL A 118 3.57 -7.54 29.70
C VAL A 118 3.13 -7.12 28.29
N ILE A 119 1.83 -7.03 28.02
CA ILE A 119 1.30 -6.57 26.73
C ILE A 119 1.72 -5.13 26.44
N LEU A 120 1.74 -4.27 27.46
CA LEU A 120 2.18 -2.88 27.31
C LEU A 120 3.68 -2.81 26.95
N ASN A 121 4.53 -3.55 27.67
CA ASN A 121 5.97 -3.48 27.49
C ASN A 121 6.47 -4.25 26.25
N LEU A 122 5.96 -5.45 25.98
CA LEU A 122 6.43 -6.29 24.86
C LEU A 122 5.57 -6.19 23.60
N GLY A 123 4.35 -5.66 23.69
CA GLY A 123 3.48 -5.43 22.54
C GLY A 123 3.53 -3.98 22.07
N PHE A 124 3.00 -3.08 22.90
CA PHE A 124 2.82 -1.68 22.52
C PHE A 124 4.15 -0.91 22.37
N LEU A 125 5.04 -1.03 23.35
CA LEU A 125 6.31 -0.29 23.40
C LEU A 125 7.21 -0.51 22.16
N PRO A 126 7.50 -1.75 21.72
CA PRO A 126 8.35 -1.97 20.55
C PRO A 126 7.73 -1.44 19.25
N LEU A 127 6.40 -1.58 19.09
CA LEU A 127 5.68 -1.01 17.95
C LEU A 127 5.79 0.53 17.93
N PHE A 128 5.66 1.16 19.11
CA PHE A 128 5.79 2.61 19.26
C PHE A 128 7.21 3.11 18.94
N PHE A 129 8.24 2.47 19.50
CA PHE A 129 9.62 2.84 19.21
C PHE A 129 9.99 2.61 17.76
N TYR A 130 9.49 1.53 17.15
CA TYR A 130 9.70 1.27 15.73
C TYR A 130 9.05 2.33 14.84
N ASP A 131 7.81 2.77 15.14
CA ASP A 131 7.16 3.88 14.41
C ASP A 131 8.01 5.16 14.51
N LYS A 132 8.47 5.48 15.72
CA LYS A 132 9.25 6.69 15.99
C LYS A 132 10.61 6.66 15.30
N TYR A 133 11.31 5.53 15.36
CA TYR A 133 12.60 5.34 14.68
C TYR A 133 12.44 5.48 13.17
N LYS A 134 11.44 4.83 12.58
CA LYS A 134 11.18 4.93 11.14
C LYS A 134 10.82 6.34 10.70
N ARG A 135 10.07 7.10 11.51
CA ARG A 135 9.78 8.52 11.26
C ARG A 135 11.02 9.42 11.35
N SER A 136 11.99 9.08 12.21
CA SER A 136 13.22 9.89 12.35
C SER A 136 14.21 9.71 11.20
N LEU A 137 14.09 8.61 10.45
CA LEU A 137 14.93 8.29 9.29
C LEU A 137 14.33 8.73 7.94
N ALA A 138 13.06 9.14 7.94
CA ALA A 138 12.33 9.61 6.76
C ALA A 138 12.28 11.14 6.74
#